data_AF-A0AAU4N8B5-F1
#
_entry.id   AF-A0AAU4N8B5-F1
#
_cell.length_a   1.000
_cell.length_b   1.000
_cell.length_c   1.000
_cell.angle_alpha   90.00
_cell.angle_beta   90.00
_cell.angle_gamma   90.00
#
_symmetry.space_group_name_H-M   'P 1'
#
loop_
_entity.id
_entity.type
_entity.pdbx_description
1 polymer ?
#
loop_
_entity_poly.entity_id
_entity_poly.type
_entity_poly.pdbx_seq_one_letter_code
_entity_poly.pdbx_strand_id
1 'polypeptide(L)' 'MIHVIWGATVGFLGLSIAFDVRNFGPRMYDLTASFAPGGEVDPRFSPDHFRVMWGILGTMSFCFSAYQLYDLLVK' A
#
# COMPACT_ATOMS: atom_id res chain seq x y z
N MET A 1 17.05 10.41 -4.97
CA MET A 1 16.55 9.37 -5.91
C MET A 1 16.02 8.12 -5.21
N ILE A 2 16.74 7.52 -4.24
CA ILE A 2 16.27 6.28 -3.56
C ILE A 2 14.88 6.41 -2.92
N HIS A 3 14.58 7.55 -2.28
CA HIS A 3 13.27 7.80 -1.66
C HIS A 3 12.12 7.88 -2.67
N VAL A 4 12.37 8.43 -3.86
CA VAL A 4 11.38 8.50 -4.96
C VAL A 4 11.09 7.11 -5.50
N ILE A 5 12.13 6.31 -5.73
CA ILE A 5 11.99 4.92 -6.21
C ILE A 5 11.22 4.09 -5.18
N TRP A 6 11.57 4.24 -3.90
CA TRP A 6 10.90 3.54 -2.81
C TRP A 6 9.42 3.92 -2.72
N GLY A 7 9.10 5.21 -2.69
CA GLY A 7 7.71 5.66 -2.56
C GLY A 7 6.88 5.36 -3.82
N ALA A 8 7.46 5.40 -5.02
CA ALA A 8 6.79 4.93 -6.23
C ALA A 8 6.45 3.43 -6.12
N THR A 9 7.39 2.62 -5.63
CA THR A 9 7.20 1.17 -5.45
C THR A 9 6.10 0.87 -4.43
N VAL A 10 6.13 1.52 -3.26
CA VAL A 10 5.08 1.39 -2.23
C VAL A 10 3.74 1.89 -2.76
N GLY A 11 3.73 2.98 -3.54
CA GLY A 11 2.55 3.49 -4.21
C GLY A 11 1.91 2.47 -5.15
N PHE A 12 2.70 1.88 -6.06
CA PHE A 12 2.22 0.84 -6.97
C PHE A 12 1.74 -0.41 -6.25
N LEU A 13 2.44 -0.86 -5.21
CA LEU A 13 2.03 -2.00 -4.40
C LEU A 13 0.70 -1.73 -3.68
N GLY A 14 0.58 -0.58 -3.02
CA GLY A 14 -0.63 -0.19 -2.31
C GLY A 14 -1.85 -0.07 -3.23
N LEU A 15 -1.68 0.52 -4.41
CA LEU A 15 -2.73 0.59 -5.42
C LEU A 15 -3.10 -0.81 -5.97
N SER A 16 -2.12 -1.69 -6.17
CA SER A 16 -2.37 -3.06 -6.64
C SER A 16 -3.18 -3.88 -5.63
N ILE A 17 -2.94 -3.67 -4.33
CA ILE A 17 -3.72 -4.26 -3.24
C ILE A 17 -5.14 -3.65 -3.22
N ALA A 18 -5.25 -2.32 -3.32
CA ALA A 18 -6.54 -1.62 -3.26
C ALA A 18 -7.48 -2.03 -4.40
N PHE A 19 -6.98 -2.01 -5.64
CA PHE A 19 -7.72 -2.43 -6.84
C PHE A 19 -7.87 -3.95 -6.96
N ASP A 20 -7.29 -4.72 -6.03
CA ASP A 20 -7.34 -6.17 -6.00
C ASP A 20 -6.91 -6.83 -7.30
N VAL A 21 -5.77 -6.36 -7.83
CA VAL A 21 -5.23 -6.84 -9.10
C VAL A 21 -4.87 -8.32 -8.95
N ARG A 22 -5.64 -9.21 -9.60
CA ARG A 22 -5.44 -10.67 -9.54
C ARG A 22 -5.63 -11.28 -8.13
N ASN A 23 -6.64 -10.84 -7.38
CA ASN A 23 -6.91 -11.32 -6.01
C ASN A 23 -5.73 -11.07 -5.05
N PHE A 24 -4.99 -10.00 -5.28
CA PHE A 24 -3.82 -9.67 -4.48
C PHE A 24 -4.19 -9.09 -3.11
N GLY A 25 -5.35 -8.44 -3.00
CA GLY A 25 -5.88 -7.90 -1.75
C GLY A 25 -6.06 -8.98 -0.67
N PRO A 26 -6.88 -10.01 -0.92
CA PRO A 26 -7.08 -11.12 0.02
C PRO A 26 -5.79 -11.88 0.36
N ARG A 27 -4.92 -12.13 -0.63
CA ARG A 27 -3.64 -12.82 -0.40
C ARG A 27 -2.71 -12.02 0.52
N MET A 28 -2.64 -10.71 0.32
CA MET A 28 -1.83 -9.83 1.17
C MET A 28 -2.45 -9.68 2.56
N TYR A 29 -3.78 -9.71 2.66
CA TYR A 29 -4.49 -9.76 3.93
C TYR A 29 -4.14 -11.03 4.72
N ASP A 30 -4.27 -12.21 4.12
CA ASP A 30 -3.95 -13.50 4.76
C ASP A 30 -2.47 -13.58 5.17
N LEU A 31 -1.57 -13.10 4.29
CA LEU A 31 -0.15 -13.01 4.59
C LEU A 31 0.10 -12.11 5.80
N THR A 32 -0.49 -10.92 5.83
CA THR A 32 -0.30 -9.97 6.93
C THR A 32 -0.90 -10.50 8.23
N ALA A 33 -2.06 -11.15 8.16
CA ALA A 33 -2.71 -11.80 9.29
C ALA A 33 -1.82 -12.91 9.89
N SER A 34 -1.12 -13.68 9.05
CA SER A 34 -0.19 -14.73 9.53
C SER A 34 1.02 -14.20 10.30
N PHE A 35 1.41 -12.94 10.06
CA PHE A 35 2.50 -12.26 10.75
C PHE A 35 2.04 -11.34 11.88
N ALA A 36 0.72 -11.15 12.06
CA ALA A 36 0.18 -10.24 13.06
C ALA A 36 0.45 -10.78 14.48
N PRO A 37 1.22 -10.06 15.31
CA PRO A 37 1.40 -10.44 16.71
C PRO A 37 0.11 -10.18 17.49
N GLY A 38 -0.41 -11.17 18.20
CA GLY A 38 -1.58 -11.00 19.07
C GLY A 38 -2.75 -11.96 18.83
N GLY A 39 -2.65 -12.89 17.87
CA GLY A 39 -3.68 -13.89 17.60
C GLY A 39 -4.46 -13.61 16.32
N GLU A 40 -5.66 -14.20 16.20
CA GLU A 40 -6.50 -14.01 15.02
C GLU A 40 -6.95 -12.55 14.87
N VAL A 41 -7.07 -12.10 13.63
CA VAL A 41 -7.56 -10.77 13.29
C VAL A 41 -9.02 -10.63 13.75
N ASP A 42 -9.39 -9.47 14.30
CA ASP A 42 -10.77 -9.19 14.72
C ASP A 42 -11.75 -9.52 13.57
N PRO A 43 -12.82 -10.31 13.82
CA PRO A 43 -13.80 -10.69 12.80
C PRO A 43 -14.44 -9.52 12.05
N ARG A 44 -14.40 -8.31 12.62
CA ARG A 44 -14.93 -7.08 12.01
C ARG A 44 -13.98 -6.49 10.97
N PHE A 45 -12.69 -6.81 11.04
CA PHE A 45 -11.69 -6.30 10.11
C PHE A 45 -11.63 -7.19 8.87
N SER A 46 -12.47 -6.86 7.88
CA SER A 46 -12.53 -7.60 6.62
C SER A 46 -11.36 -7.25 5.68
N PRO A 47 -11.07 -8.08 4.66
CA PRO A 47 -10.09 -7.76 3.62
C PRO A 47 -10.34 -6.42 2.91
N ASP A 48 -11.59 -5.95 2.84
CA ASP A 48 -11.90 -4.65 2.24
C ASP A 48 -11.37 -3.48 3.06
N HIS A 49 -11.37 -3.56 4.40
CA HIS A 49 -10.76 -2.54 5.25
C HIS A 49 -9.26 -2.45 4.99
N PHE A 50 -8.60 -3.61 4.86
CA PHE A 50 -7.19 -3.70 4.53
C PHE A 50 -6.89 -3.08 3.15
N ARG A 51 -7.72 -3.35 2.14
CA ARG A 51 -7.59 -2.75 0.80
C ARG A 51 -7.75 -1.24 0.82
N VAL A 52 -8.71 -0.71 1.57
CA VAL A 52 -8.91 0.74 1.72
C VAL A 52 -7.69 1.38 2.38
N MET A 53 -7.16 0.79 3.45
CA MET A 53 -5.95 1.28 4.12
C MET A 53 -4.75 1.34 3.16
N TRP A 54 -4.51 0.27 2.40
CA TRP A 54 -3.43 0.24 1.40
C TRP A 54 -3.68 1.19 0.22
N GLY A 55 -4.93 1.43 -0.15
CA GLY A 55 -5.30 2.43 -1.14
C GLY A 55 -4.95 3.85 -0.71
N ILE A 56 -5.25 4.19 0.54
CA ILE A 56 -4.88 5.49 1.13
C ILE A 56 -3.35 5.63 1.18
N LEU A 57 -2.65 4.63 1.74
CA LEU A 57 -1.19 4.63 1.84
C LEU A 57 -0.52 4.70 0.46
N GLY A 58 -0.98 3.92 -0.49
CA GLY A 58 -0.45 3.88 -1.85
C GLY A 58 -0.61 5.23 -2.55
N THR A 59 -1.80 5.83 -2.46
CA THR A 59 -2.09 7.15 -3.05
C THR A 59 -1.20 8.23 -2.43
N MET A 60 -1.10 8.29 -1.10
CA MET A 60 -0.23 9.25 -0.42
C MET A 60 1.24 9.09 -0.83
N SER A 61 1.74 7.84 -0.85
CA SER A 61 3.13 7.56 -1.23
C SER A 61 3.43 7.98 -2.66
N PHE A 62 2.49 7.78 -3.58
CA PHE A 62 2.60 8.22 -4.96
C PHE A 62 2.66 9.75 -5.08
N CYS A 63 1.77 10.46 -4.38
CA CYS A 63 1.76 11.92 -4.35
C CYS A 63 3.05 12.51 -3.79
N PHE A 64 3.57 11.98 -2.68
CA PHE A 64 4.84 12.44 -2.10
C PHE A 64 6.02 12.17 -3.03
N SER A 65 6.05 11.00 -3.67
CA SER A 65 7.12 10.65 -4.61
C SER A 65 7.09 11.53 -5.85
N ALA A 66 5.89 11.84 -6.37
CA ALA A 66 5.71 12.76 -7.49
C ALA A 66 6.19 14.18 -7.12
N TYR A 67 5.84 14.67 -5.93
CA TYR A 67 6.31 15.97 -5.44
C TYR A 67 7.84 16.01 -5.31
N GLN A 68 8.43 14.98 -4.71
CA GLN A 68 9.89 14.92 -4.53
C GLN A 68 10.63 14.74 -5.87
N LEU A 69 10.04 14.04 -6.84
CA LEU A 69 10.58 13.96 -8.19
C LEU A 69 10.52 15.32 -8.91
N TYR A 70 9.41 16.05 -8.77
CA TYR A 70 9.29 17.40 -9.32
C TYR A 70 10.35 18.34 -8.74
N ASP A 71 10.56 18.31 -7.42
CA ASP A 71 11.58 19.12 -6.73
C ASP A 71 13.01 18.77 -7.18
N LEU A 72 13.28 17.53 -7.62
CA LEU A 72 14.58 17.11 -8.14
C LEU A 72 14.81 17.43 -9.63
N LEU A 73 13.75 17.53 -10.43
CA LEU A 73 13.84 17.69 -11.88
C LEU A 73 13.67 19.13 -12.35
N VAL A 74 12.88 19.93 -11.61
CA VAL A 74 12.45 21.26 -12.04
C VAL A 74 13.05 22.37 -11.19
N LYS A 75 13.28 22.12 -9.91
CA LYS A 75 14.02 23.01 -9.02
C LYS A 75 15.47 22.56 -8.90
#